data_AF-A0A7S1ED84-F1
#
_entry.id   AF-A0A7S1ED84-F1
#
_cell.length_a   1.000
_cell.length_b   1.000
_cell.length_c   1.000
_cell.angle_alpha   90.00
_cell.angle_beta   90.00
_cell.angle_gamma   90.00
#
_symmetry.space_group_name_H-M   'P 1'
#
loop_
_entity.id
_entity.type
_entity.pdbx_description
1 polymer ?
#
loop_
_entity_poly.entity_id
_entity_poly.type
_entity_poly.pdbx_seq_one_letter_code
_entity_poly.pdbx_strand_id
1 'polypeptide(L)'
;GVGYDRQKRRIWDQYGEATGGRLVVEDVDPETCVFEGVDWVIGNHSDELTPYIPSIARRCGPRTRYFVIPCCLWGFGEKYTQKKHGKTRYETYLEFVRQCGEGAGFRVFSEPLRIPSTKNYSQIGVPNHLAAAEL
;
A
#
# COMPACT_ATOMS: atom_id res chain seq x y z
N GLY A 1 -11.54 -10.11 4.33
CA GLY A 1 -10.11 -9.94 4.03
C GLY A 1 -9.28 -10.83 4.93
N VAL A 2 -8.02 -11.04 4.54
CA VAL A 2 -6.99 -11.76 5.30
C VAL A 2 -5.88 -10.76 5.63
N GLY A 3 -5.35 -10.80 6.85
CA GLY A 3 -4.26 -9.93 7.29
C GLY A 3 -2.95 -10.72 7.36
N TYR A 4 -1.90 -10.19 6.73
CA TYR A 4 -0.56 -10.76 6.77
C TYR A 4 0.36 -9.85 7.58
N ASP A 5 1.19 -10.44 8.44
CA ASP A 5 2.26 -9.74 9.14
C ASP A 5 3.44 -10.71 9.38
N ARG A 6 4.66 -10.18 9.40
CA ARG A 6 5.87 -10.98 9.70
C ARG A 6 5.85 -11.58 11.11
N GLN A 7 5.05 -11.00 12.01
CA GLN A 7 4.92 -11.47 13.39
C GLN A 7 3.52 -11.23 13.94
N LYS A 8 3.10 -12.09 14.88
CA LYS A 8 1.86 -11.91 15.62
C LYS A 8 1.89 -10.58 16.38
N ARG A 9 0.86 -9.75 16.23
CA ARG A 9 0.71 -8.51 17.01
C ARG A 9 -0.06 -8.79 18.29
N ARG A 10 0.30 -8.11 19.39
CA ARG A 10 -0.39 -8.22 20.69
C ARG A 10 -1.90 -7.92 20.62
N ILE A 11 -2.30 -7.00 19.75
CA ILE A 11 -3.72 -6.64 19.59
C ILE A 11 -4.54 -7.80 19.00
N TRP A 12 -3.89 -8.77 18.33
CA TRP A 12 -4.61 -9.89 17.71
C TRP A 12 -5.32 -10.77 18.74
N ASP A 13 -4.81 -10.84 19.98
CA ASP A 13 -5.43 -11.60 21.07
C ASP A 13 -6.78 -11.02 21.52
N GLN A 14 -7.11 -9.80 21.11
CA GLN A 14 -8.41 -9.16 21.40
C GLN A 14 -9.48 -9.53 20.37
N TYR A 15 -9.10 -10.16 19.26
CA TYR A 15 -10.03 -10.54 18.21
C TYR A 15 -10.55 -11.96 18.43
N GLY A 16 -11.86 -12.15 18.28
CA GLY A 16 -12.47 -13.48 18.30
C GLY A 16 -12.09 -14.34 17.08
N GLU A 17 -12.43 -15.63 17.13
CA GLU A 17 -12.06 -16.64 16.14
C GLU A 17 -12.33 -16.23 14.68
N ALA A 18 -13.47 -15.61 14.41
CA ALA A 18 -13.85 -15.18 13.06
C ALA A 18 -12.85 -14.20 12.40
N THR A 19 -12.19 -13.36 13.21
CA THR A 19 -11.16 -12.43 12.76
C THR A 19 -9.78 -13.04 12.95
N GLY A 20 -9.51 -13.62 14.12
CA GLY A 20 -8.21 -14.23 14.45
C GLY A 20 -7.79 -15.32 13.46
N GLY A 21 -8.73 -16.15 13.00
CA GLY A 21 -8.48 -17.19 11.99
C GLY A 21 -8.17 -16.67 10.59
N ARG A 22 -8.19 -15.34 10.38
CA ARG A 22 -7.84 -14.66 9.12
C ARG A 22 -6.59 -13.80 9.25
N LEU A 23 -5.85 -13.93 10.36
CA LEU A 23 -4.60 -13.23 10.61
C LEU A 23 -3.47 -14.25 10.52
N VAL A 24 -2.60 -14.05 9.54
CA VAL A 24 -1.56 -14.98 9.14
C VAL A 24 -0.20 -14.38 9.49
N VAL A 25 0.63 -15.17 10.18
CA VAL A 25 2.03 -14.83 10.45
C VAL A 25 2.89 -15.42 9.35
N GLU A 26 3.17 -14.62 8.33
CA GLU A 26 3.92 -15.04 7.14
C GLU A 26 4.55 -13.80 6.51
N ASP A 27 5.77 -13.95 6.00
CA ASP A 27 6.42 -12.87 5.25
C ASP A 27 5.82 -12.78 3.85
N VAL A 28 5.73 -11.56 3.32
CA VAL A 28 5.21 -11.31 1.98
C VAL A 28 6.39 -11.01 1.08
N ASP A 29 6.73 -11.92 0.18
CA ASP A 29 7.67 -11.64 -0.91
C ASP A 29 6.97 -10.74 -1.95
N PRO A 30 7.37 -9.46 -2.06
CA PRO A 30 6.72 -8.54 -2.98
C PRO A 30 6.95 -8.88 -4.45
N GLU A 31 7.92 -9.73 -4.80
CA GLU A 31 8.20 -10.09 -6.19
C GLU A 31 7.30 -11.22 -6.71
N THR A 32 6.80 -12.07 -5.81
CA THR A 32 6.05 -13.27 -6.19
C THR A 32 4.64 -13.34 -5.63
N CYS A 33 4.31 -12.57 -4.58
CA CYS A 33 3.02 -12.71 -3.91
C CYS A 33 1.82 -12.33 -4.81
N VAL A 34 0.77 -13.15 -4.72
CA VAL A 34 -0.52 -12.96 -5.37
C VAL A 34 -1.62 -13.38 -4.39
N PHE A 35 -2.64 -12.54 -4.23
CA PHE A 35 -3.81 -12.82 -3.41
C PHE A 35 -5.02 -12.95 -4.33
N GLU A 36 -5.50 -14.16 -4.55
CA GLU A 36 -6.60 -14.41 -5.49
C GLU A 36 -7.93 -13.88 -4.99
N GLY A 37 -8.74 -13.34 -5.91
CA GLY A 37 -10.12 -12.95 -5.62
C GLY A 37 -10.27 -11.75 -4.67
N VAL A 38 -9.22 -10.94 -4.49
CA VAL A 38 -9.29 -9.74 -3.63
C VAL A 38 -9.66 -8.49 -4.43
N ASP A 39 -10.61 -7.73 -3.90
CA ASP A 39 -10.96 -6.41 -4.43
C ASP A 39 -9.94 -5.33 -4.07
N TRP A 40 -9.22 -5.52 -2.96
CA TRP A 40 -8.33 -4.53 -2.37
C TRP A 40 -7.05 -5.16 -1.82
N VAL A 41 -5.93 -4.50 -2.08
CA VAL A 41 -4.66 -4.70 -1.34
C VAL A 41 -4.39 -3.46 -0.49
N ILE A 42 -4.25 -3.64 0.82
CA ILE A 42 -4.12 -2.53 1.78
C ILE A 42 -2.75 -2.62 2.45
N GLY A 43 -1.84 -1.73 2.05
CA GLY A 43 -0.54 -1.51 2.68
C GLY A 43 -0.67 -0.52 3.84
N ASN A 44 -1.24 -0.96 4.97
CA ASN A 44 -1.33 -0.13 6.16
C ASN A 44 0.03 -0.05 6.86
N HIS A 45 0.68 1.11 6.83
CA HIS A 45 2.04 1.32 7.38
C HIS A 45 3.00 0.20 6.97
N SER A 46 2.86 -0.28 5.73
CA SER A 46 3.59 -1.43 5.22
C SER A 46 5.00 -0.99 4.82
N ASP A 47 5.88 -0.87 5.81
CA ASP A 47 7.19 -0.20 5.74
C ASP A 47 7.91 -0.42 4.39
N GLU A 48 8.63 -1.53 4.26
CA GLU A 48 9.44 -1.87 3.08
C GLU A 48 8.59 -2.18 1.84
N LEU A 49 7.29 -2.44 2.03
CA LEU A 49 6.38 -2.88 0.96
C LEU A 49 5.67 -1.74 0.24
N THR A 50 5.60 -0.54 0.82
CA THR A 50 4.85 0.61 0.27
C THR A 50 5.03 0.80 -1.25
N PRO A 51 6.25 0.82 -1.82
CA PRO A 51 6.42 0.99 -3.26
C PRO A 51 6.03 -0.25 -4.10
N TYR A 52 5.95 -1.43 -3.48
CA TYR A 52 5.56 -2.69 -4.13
C TYR A 52 4.05 -2.92 -4.15
N ILE A 53 3.29 -2.36 -3.19
CA ILE A 53 1.84 -2.55 -3.08
C ILE A 53 1.08 -2.36 -4.40
N PRO A 54 1.37 -1.33 -5.23
CA PRO A 54 0.69 -1.19 -6.51
C PRO A 54 0.92 -2.38 -7.46
N SER A 55 2.15 -2.87 -7.57
CA SER A 55 2.48 -4.04 -8.39
C SER A 55 1.80 -5.30 -7.87
N ILE A 56 1.80 -5.51 -6.56
CA ILE A 56 1.10 -6.62 -5.90
C ILE A 56 -0.39 -6.58 -6.27
N ALA A 57 -1.04 -5.42 -6.10
CA ALA A 57 -2.45 -5.25 -6.45
C ALA A 57 -2.73 -5.55 -7.93
N ARG A 58 -1.84 -5.12 -8.83
CA ARG A 58 -1.98 -5.37 -10.27
C ARG A 58 -1.95 -6.86 -10.62
N ARG A 59 -1.19 -7.66 -9.88
CA ARG A 59 -1.11 -9.13 -10.05
C ARG A 59 -2.32 -9.86 -9.46
N CYS A 60 -2.91 -9.33 -8.39
CA CYS A 60 -4.05 -9.96 -7.71
C CYS A 60 -5.33 -9.97 -8.57
N GLY A 61 -5.47 -9.03 -9.51
CA GLY A 61 -6.58 -9.05 -10.46
C GLY A 61 -6.73 -7.76 -11.26
N PRO A 62 -7.49 -7.80 -12.37
CA PRO A 62 -7.71 -6.61 -13.21
C PRO A 62 -8.50 -5.53 -12.47
N ARG A 63 -9.41 -5.90 -11.58
CA ARG A 63 -10.27 -4.96 -10.86
C ARG A 63 -9.75 -4.59 -9.47
N THR A 64 -8.67 -5.21 -9.03
CA THR A 64 -8.12 -5.00 -7.69
C THR A 64 -7.62 -3.58 -7.55
N ARG A 65 -8.02 -2.92 -6.47
CA ARG A 65 -7.57 -1.57 -6.08
C ARG A 65 -6.50 -1.67 -5.00
N TYR A 66 -5.80 -0.57 -4.74
CA TYR A 66 -4.89 -0.53 -3.61
C TYR A 66 -5.03 0.73 -2.76
N PHE A 67 -4.59 0.61 -1.51
CA PHE A 67 -4.48 1.70 -0.55
C PHE A 67 -3.13 1.60 0.17
N VAL A 68 -2.43 2.71 0.32
CA VAL A 68 -1.20 2.82 1.13
C VAL A 68 -1.18 4.08 1.98
N ILE A 69 -0.48 4.00 3.11
CA ILE A 69 -0.10 5.16 3.92
C ILE A 69 1.43 5.29 3.84
N PRO A 70 1.98 6.14 2.94
CA PRO A 70 3.42 6.30 2.81
C PRO A 70 3.97 7.06 4.01
N CYS A 71 4.38 6.36 5.05
CA CYS A 71 4.91 6.95 6.29
C CYS A 71 6.39 6.58 6.53
N CYS A 72 6.87 5.48 5.96
CA CYS A 72 8.26 5.06 6.01
C CYS A 72 8.88 5.20 4.64
N LEU A 73 10.01 5.90 4.55
CA LEU A 73 10.63 6.28 3.28
C LEU A 73 11.50 5.13 2.77
N TRP A 74 10.86 4.10 2.25
CA TRP A 74 11.49 2.97 1.57
C TRP A 74 11.29 3.04 0.06
N GLY A 75 12.36 2.80 -0.68
CA GLY A 75 12.33 2.45 -2.09
C GLY A 75 12.20 0.93 -2.25
N PHE A 76 12.63 0.43 -3.40
CA PHE A 76 12.65 -1.01 -3.66
C PHE A 76 13.90 -1.62 -2.98
N GLY A 77 13.71 -2.33 -1.87
CA GLY A 77 14.77 -3.03 -1.12
C GLY A 77 15.66 -2.15 -0.23
N GLU A 78 15.69 -0.83 -0.45
CA GLU A 78 16.53 0.10 0.32
C GLU A 78 15.80 1.38 0.75
N LYS A 79 16.40 2.14 1.67
CA LYS A 79 15.81 3.42 2.12
C LYS A 79 15.79 4.42 0.98
N TYR A 80 14.67 5.14 0.84
CA TYR A 80 14.54 6.21 -0.12
C TYR A 80 15.27 7.47 0.35
N THR A 81 16.31 7.87 -0.40
CA THR A 81 17.22 8.97 -0.03
C THR A 81 17.04 10.24 -0.87
N GLN A 82 16.26 10.17 -1.95
CA GLN A 82 16.13 11.29 -2.88
C GLN A 82 15.37 12.48 -2.26
N LYS A 83 15.72 13.68 -2.73
CA LYS A 83 15.05 14.94 -2.39
C LYS A 83 15.09 15.86 -3.60
N LYS A 84 13.93 16.25 -4.13
CA LYS A 84 13.86 17.24 -5.22
C LYS A 84 14.03 18.65 -4.66
N HIS A 85 14.63 19.53 -5.46
CA HIS A 85 14.76 20.95 -5.13
C HIS A 85 13.38 21.59 -4.93
N GLY A 86 13.25 22.49 -3.93
CA GLY A 86 12.00 23.18 -3.64
C GLY A 86 10.90 22.31 -3.00
N LYS A 87 11.17 21.04 -2.69
CA LYS A 87 10.23 20.13 -2.02
C LYS A 87 10.82 19.57 -0.75
N THR A 88 9.96 19.25 0.20
CA THR A 88 10.33 18.42 1.35
C THR A 88 10.68 17.01 0.87
N ARG A 89 11.45 16.29 1.71
CA ARG A 89 11.74 14.88 1.46
C ARG A 89 10.46 14.05 1.41
N TYR A 90 9.44 14.43 2.18
CA TYR A 90 8.18 13.70 2.22
C TYR A 90 7.33 13.93 0.96
N GLU A 91 7.21 15.17 0.47
CA GLU A 91 6.53 15.45 -0.81
C GLU A 91 7.24 14.74 -1.98
N THR A 92 8.58 14.75 -1.97
CA THR A 92 9.36 13.99 -2.97
C THR A 92 9.04 12.50 -2.91
N TYR A 93 8.90 11.95 -1.70
CA TYR A 93 8.54 10.55 -1.51
C TYR A 93 7.10 10.24 -1.95
N LEU A 94 6.13 11.11 -1.65
CA LEU A 94 4.74 10.95 -2.11
C LEU A 94 4.66 10.94 -3.64
N GLU A 95 5.47 11.74 -4.33
CA GLU A 95 5.58 11.69 -5.80
C GLU A 95 6.14 10.36 -6.28
N PHE A 96 7.20 9.85 -5.64
CA PHE A 96 7.76 8.54 -5.98
C PHE A 96 6.72 7.42 -5.82
N VAL A 97 6.00 7.38 -4.70
CA VAL A 97 4.97 6.34 -4.49
C VAL A 97 3.80 6.49 -5.48
N ARG A 98 3.42 7.71 -5.84
CA ARG A 98 2.44 7.96 -6.91
C ARG A 98 2.93 7.40 -8.24
N GLN A 99 4.20 7.66 -8.60
CA GLN A 99 4.80 7.16 -9.83
C GLN A 99 4.85 5.62 -9.87
N CYS A 100 5.09 4.95 -8.74
CA CYS A 100 4.98 3.49 -8.66
C CYS A 100 3.56 3.00 -9.00
N GLY A 101 2.53 3.70 -8.51
CA GLY A 101 1.14 3.39 -8.82
C GLY A 101 0.75 3.63 -10.27
N GLU A 102 1.12 4.80 -10.81
CA GLU A 102 0.88 5.15 -12.21
C GLU A 102 1.59 4.18 -13.16
N GLY A 103 2.85 3.84 -12.88
CA GLY A 103 3.64 2.86 -13.63
C GLY A 103 3.04 1.45 -13.58
N ALA A 104 2.33 1.09 -12.51
CA ALA A 104 1.62 -0.19 -12.39
C ALA A 104 0.23 -0.19 -13.06
N GLY A 105 -0.18 0.91 -13.69
CA GLY A 105 -1.43 1.00 -14.46
C GLY A 105 -2.64 1.49 -13.65
N PHE A 106 -2.40 2.23 -12.58
CA PHE A 106 -3.45 2.83 -11.74
C PHE A 106 -3.56 4.34 -11.94
N ARG A 107 -4.77 4.85 -11.78
CA ARG A 107 -5.02 6.25 -11.48
C ARG A 107 -4.87 6.44 -9.98
N VAL A 108 -3.95 7.32 -9.57
CA VAL A 108 -3.55 7.48 -8.16
C VAL A 108 -4.11 8.77 -7.56
N PHE A 109 -4.96 8.60 -6.55
CA PHE A 109 -5.51 9.69 -5.74
C PHE A 109 -4.68 9.86 -4.46
N SER A 110 -4.62 11.07 -3.92
CA SER A 110 -3.95 11.34 -2.65
C SER A 110 -4.87 12.13 -1.74
N GLU A 111 -5.07 11.62 -0.53
CA GLU A 111 -6.02 12.19 0.43
C GLU A 111 -5.35 12.33 1.80
N PRO A 112 -5.48 13.49 2.47
CA PRO A 112 -5.00 13.67 3.84
C PRO A 112 -5.89 12.89 4.82
N LEU A 113 -5.25 12.08 5.67
CA LEU A 113 -5.87 11.37 6.77
C LEU A 113 -5.93 12.26 8.02
N ARG A 114 -7.01 12.10 8.78
CA ARG A 114 -7.16 12.71 10.11
C ARG A 114 -6.43 11.88 11.18
N ILE A 115 -5.11 11.83 11.09
CA ILE A 115 -4.24 11.13 12.05
C ILE A 115 -3.20 12.09 12.65
N PRO A 116 -2.74 11.87 13.90
CA PRO A 116 -1.75 12.72 14.55
C PRO A 116 -0.33 12.39 14.07
N SER A 117 -0.05 12.59 12.77
CA SER A 117 1.24 12.37 12.14
C SER A 117 1.53 13.48 11.14
N THR A 118 2.81 13.86 10.98
CA THR A 118 3.24 14.75 9.89
C THR A 118 3.29 14.04 8.53
N LYS A 119 3.21 12.70 8.55
CA LYS A 119 3.10 11.84 7.36
C LYS A 119 1.72 11.24 7.31
N ASN A 120 0.75 12.08 6.97
CA ASN A 120 -0.68 11.78 7.05
C ASN A 120 -1.35 11.67 5.69
N TYR A 121 -0.63 11.61 4.58
CA TYR A 121 -1.26 11.35 3.30
C TYR A 121 -1.42 9.87 3.06
N SER A 122 -2.59 9.50 2.52
CA SER A 122 -2.83 8.20 1.91
C SER A 122 -2.80 8.31 0.40
N GLN A 123 -2.52 7.19 -0.28
CA GLN A 123 -2.68 7.08 -1.72
C GLN A 123 -3.55 5.88 -2.09
N ILE A 124 -4.47 6.11 -3.02
CA ILE A 124 -5.44 5.13 -3.49
C ILE A 124 -5.24 4.93 -4.98
N GLY A 125 -5.06 3.69 -5.41
CA GLY A 125 -4.98 3.33 -6.82
C GLY A 125 -6.24 2.65 -7.31
N VAL A 126 -6.84 3.20 -8.37
CA VAL A 126 -7.93 2.57 -9.11
C VAL A 126 -7.43 2.16 -10.51
N PRO A 127 -7.65 0.91 -10.97
CA PRO A 127 -7.22 0.49 -12.30
C PRO A 127 -7.72 1.46 -13.38
N ASN A 128 -6.84 1.87 -14.30
CA ASN A 128 -7.15 2.92 -15.29
C ASN A 128 -8.43 2.64 -16.10
N HIS A 129 -8.69 1.39 -16.46
CA HIS A 129 -9.88 1.01 -17.23
C HIS A 129 -11.19 1.09 -16.43
N LEU A 130 -11.12 1.05 -15.09
CA LEU A 130 -12.28 1.26 -14.23
C LEU A 130 -12.50 2.73 -13.93
N ALA A 131 -11.43 3.51 -13.79
CA ALA A 131 -11.49 4.93 -13.48
C ALA A 131 -12.14 5.78 -14.58
N ALA A 132 -12.23 5.27 -15.81
CA ALA A 132 -12.93 5.90 -16.93
C ALA A 132 -14.46 5.69 -16.90
N ALA A 133 -14.95 4.72 -16.11
CA ALA A 133 -16.37 4.36 -16.03
C ALA A 133 -17.08 4.96 -14.80
N GLU A 134 -16.35 5.64 -13.91
CA GLU A 134 -16.87 6.28 -12.69
C GLU A 134 -17.05 7.82 -12.83
N LEU A 135 -16.99 8.35 -14.07
CA LEU A 135 -17.33 9.73 -14.45
C LEU A 135 -18.59 9.74 -15.34
#